data_AF-A0A259JMN4-F1
#
_entry.id   AF-A0A259JMN4-F1
#
_cell.length_a   1.000
_cell.length_b   1.000
_cell.length_c   1.000
_cell.angle_alpha   90.00
_cell.angle_beta   90.00
_cell.angle_gamma   90.00
#
_symmetry.space_group_name_H-M   'P 1'
#
loop_
_entity.id
_entity.type
_entity.pdbx_description
1 polymer ?
#
loop_
_entity_poly.entity_id
_entity_poly.type
_entity_poly.pdbx_seq_one_letter_code
_entity_poly.pdbx_strand_id
1 'polypeptide(L)'
;VVLTNNGTITSGNRAIDTTSGATGILTVTNTGSITSTDDGFRINGTFASGTLVLTNSGSILAGGQGLDFDKANATSASVTIDNSGTIQSSGSDAVRLGGGTISLTNSGTITTTSDGKRAIKFDTAANVETLVSLTITNTATGEISGTDDGIKIAGAGSSTSAAVITIDNAGLITSTDGGQGIDLGDLVSTSLAITITNRETGTISASDNDAIMAGMNTTIHNYGQIIANYTTTSADDQNFDGVKFDGGSGTVYNYEGAVISGSYHGIKASGSSDDITVNNWGTIEGRNGSGVNSNGTGTVVNYGTISGTFDPAASFGDGDGVDFDGVGTITNYGSILGLGSKGIKPGETTPSTSEAIAIGGGTITNGSASERTALISGANNGILADDSNRGSILGALTVTNYGTIRGLDGYGIQIINDASFSNTIVNYGVISGTTFAVAMGNGDDLFVYQAGSSVTGGVMGQDGTDTLRLGEVSGTFDLSLLGDSATYQDFEVLDLMVGSAWTLSGTSSFTGATTVTSASLTLADASLAGSVVTVSGTGALLAGTGTIGGLMAGSGATIAPGLATNAIGTLSVAGAAQFASGSTYAVTVTSAGASDRIAASGA
;
A
#
# COMPACT_ATOMS: atom_id res chain seq x y z
N VAL A 1 37.99 35.11 7.65
CA VAL A 1 38.93 35.00 6.51
C VAL A 1 38.13 35.01 5.22
N VAL A 2 38.57 35.74 4.20
CA VAL A 2 37.96 35.71 2.85
C VAL A 2 39.02 35.22 1.87
N LEU A 3 38.71 34.16 1.12
CA LEU A 3 39.55 33.60 0.07
C LEU A 3 38.80 33.64 -1.24
N THR A 4 39.40 34.25 -2.27
CA THR A 4 38.85 34.28 -3.63
C THR A 4 39.87 33.68 -4.59
N ASN A 5 39.56 32.53 -5.18
CA ASN A 5 40.36 31.92 -6.23
C ASN A 5 39.70 32.12 -7.59
N ASN A 6 40.39 32.83 -8.49
CA ASN A 6 40.02 32.97 -9.90
C ASN A 6 41.06 32.34 -10.84
N GLY A 7 42.09 31.69 -10.28
CA GLY A 7 43.21 31.11 -11.02
C GLY A 7 43.38 29.63 -10.69
N THR A 8 44.61 29.17 -10.51
CA THR A 8 44.92 27.79 -10.18
C THR A 8 45.58 27.69 -8.82
N ILE A 9 45.05 26.84 -7.95
CA ILE A 9 45.69 26.37 -6.72
C ILE A 9 46.04 24.90 -6.93
N THR A 10 47.32 24.56 -6.81
CA THR A 10 47.79 23.17 -6.91
C THR A 10 48.59 22.81 -5.66
N SER A 11 48.28 21.67 -5.06
CA SER A 11 48.98 21.16 -3.88
C SER A 11 49.34 19.69 -4.07
N GLY A 12 50.55 19.31 -3.64
CA GLY A 12 50.97 17.91 -3.50
C GLY A 12 50.51 17.27 -2.19
N ASN A 13 49.59 17.93 -1.48
CA ASN A 13 48.88 17.46 -0.30
C ASN A 13 47.51 18.16 -0.31
N ARG A 14 47.04 18.72 0.82
CA ARG A 14 45.80 19.51 0.91
C ARG A 14 45.96 20.89 0.30
N ALA A 15 44.93 21.39 -0.40
CA ALA A 15 45.01 22.72 -1.03
C ALA A 15 44.58 23.86 -0.09
N ILE A 16 43.46 23.71 0.62
CA ILE A 16 43.02 24.62 1.69
C ILE A 16 42.85 23.78 2.97
N ASP A 17 43.51 24.18 4.06
CA ASP A 17 43.44 23.46 5.34
C ASP A 17 43.41 24.46 6.50
N THR A 18 42.52 24.25 7.47
CA THR A 18 42.48 25.05 8.69
C THR A 18 43.33 24.42 9.80
N THR A 19 43.64 25.20 10.84
CA THR A 19 44.10 24.59 12.11
C THR A 19 42.90 24.01 12.87
N SER A 20 43.16 23.21 13.90
CA SER A 20 42.11 22.53 14.67
C SER A 20 41.28 23.41 15.59
N GLY A 21 41.75 24.63 15.86
CA GLY A 21 41.05 25.64 16.65
C GLY A 21 40.37 26.72 15.81
N ALA A 22 40.08 26.46 14.53
CA ALA A 22 39.46 27.45 13.65
C ALA A 22 38.05 27.82 14.13
N THR A 23 37.77 29.14 14.19
CA THR A 23 36.48 29.73 14.58
C THR A 23 36.19 30.97 13.74
N GLY A 24 35.00 31.55 13.90
CA GLY A 24 34.58 32.76 13.18
C GLY A 24 34.18 32.47 11.73
N ILE A 25 34.14 33.50 10.89
CA ILE A 25 33.61 33.41 9.53
C ILE A 25 34.73 33.16 8.52
N LEU A 26 34.59 32.10 7.73
CA LEU A 26 35.40 31.76 6.57
C LEU A 26 34.52 31.82 5.32
N THR A 27 34.86 32.72 4.39
CA THR A 27 34.19 32.84 3.09
C THR A 27 35.17 32.43 2.01
N VAL A 28 34.79 31.45 1.19
CA VAL A 28 35.61 30.91 0.09
C VAL A 28 34.82 31.02 -1.20
N THR A 29 35.40 31.67 -2.21
CA THR A 29 34.82 31.74 -3.56
C THR A 29 35.84 31.17 -4.54
N ASN A 30 35.49 30.07 -5.22
CA ASN A 30 36.29 29.45 -6.25
C ASN A 30 35.61 29.56 -7.61
N THR A 31 36.15 30.39 -8.50
CA THR A 31 35.79 30.45 -9.93
C THR A 31 36.87 29.81 -10.81
N GLY A 32 38.02 29.47 -10.23
CA GLY A 32 39.17 28.85 -10.90
C GLY A 32 39.28 27.35 -10.63
N SER A 33 40.51 26.82 -10.68
CA SER A 33 40.79 25.40 -10.44
C SER A 33 41.54 25.20 -9.12
N ILE A 34 41.10 24.24 -8.32
CA ILE A 34 41.80 23.70 -7.15
C ILE A 34 42.12 22.23 -7.45
N THR A 35 43.40 21.86 -7.32
CA THR A 35 43.85 20.48 -7.51
C THR A 35 44.76 20.04 -6.36
N SER A 36 44.46 18.90 -5.75
CA SER A 36 45.18 18.33 -4.61
C SER A 36 45.38 16.83 -4.76
N THR A 37 46.46 16.29 -4.21
CA THR A 37 46.62 14.82 -4.09
C THR A 37 45.94 14.25 -2.85
N ASP A 38 45.70 15.09 -1.83
CA ASP A 38 44.85 14.80 -0.65
C ASP A 38 43.58 15.66 -0.75
N ASP A 39 43.11 16.25 0.35
CA ASP A 39 41.85 17.02 0.38
C ASP A 39 41.92 18.36 -0.38
N GLY A 40 40.88 18.68 -1.14
CA GLY A 40 40.75 19.97 -1.82
C GLY A 40 40.58 21.11 -0.82
N PHE A 41 39.62 20.95 0.10
CA PHE A 41 39.45 21.85 1.23
C PHE A 41 39.03 21.09 2.49
N ARG A 42 39.82 21.25 3.54
CA ARG A 42 39.60 20.66 4.85
C ARG A 42 39.31 21.70 5.95
N ILE A 43 38.34 21.39 6.81
CA ILE A 43 38.23 21.99 8.15
C ILE A 43 38.76 20.98 9.16
N ASN A 44 39.92 21.26 9.76
CA ASN A 44 40.67 20.27 10.53
C ASN A 44 40.42 20.35 12.04
N GLY A 45 39.18 20.53 12.48
CA GLY A 45 38.79 20.57 13.90
C GLY A 45 37.31 20.86 14.10
N THR A 46 36.87 20.94 15.35
CA THR A 46 35.45 20.97 15.77
C THR A 46 34.64 22.13 15.19
N PHE A 47 35.30 23.23 14.81
CA PHE A 47 34.67 24.40 14.21
C PHE A 47 33.59 25.05 15.08
N ALA A 48 33.82 25.08 16.40
CA ALA A 48 32.89 25.65 17.37
C ALA A 48 32.63 27.14 17.10
N SER A 49 31.35 27.51 16.97
CA SER A 49 30.90 28.86 16.56
C SER A 49 31.55 29.35 15.25
N GLY A 50 31.99 28.42 14.40
CA GLY A 50 32.53 28.68 13.08
C GLY A 50 31.42 28.77 12.04
N THR A 51 31.63 29.62 11.03
CA THR A 51 30.75 29.72 9.86
C THR A 51 31.58 29.59 8.60
N LEU A 52 31.28 28.61 7.76
CA LEU A 52 31.81 28.49 6.41
C LEU A 52 30.74 28.90 5.39
N VAL A 53 31.10 29.78 4.47
CA VAL A 53 30.36 30.05 3.24
C VAL A 53 31.27 29.75 2.05
N LEU A 54 31.02 28.65 1.35
CA LEU A 54 31.76 28.22 0.17
C LEU A 54 30.90 28.37 -1.08
N THR A 55 31.39 29.11 -2.07
CA THR A 55 30.81 29.18 -3.41
C THR A 55 31.81 28.63 -4.41
N ASN A 56 31.48 27.54 -5.10
CA ASN A 56 32.30 26.92 -6.13
C ASN A 56 31.58 26.98 -7.48
N SER A 57 32.08 27.79 -8.40
CA SER A 57 31.68 27.79 -9.82
C SER A 57 32.80 27.30 -10.75
N GLY A 58 33.98 27.03 -10.21
CA GLY A 58 35.12 26.42 -10.90
C GLY A 58 35.24 24.92 -10.63
N SER A 59 36.47 24.41 -10.56
CA SER A 59 36.75 22.99 -10.29
C SER A 59 37.49 22.78 -8.97
N ILE A 60 37.10 21.76 -8.22
CA ILE A 60 37.82 21.21 -7.07
C ILE A 60 38.04 19.73 -7.37
N LEU A 61 39.28 19.36 -7.72
CA LEU A 61 39.67 18.00 -8.11
C LEU A 61 40.68 17.47 -7.08
N ALA A 62 40.32 16.43 -6.34
CA ALA A 62 41.11 15.94 -5.22
C ALA A 62 41.41 14.43 -5.36
N GLY A 63 42.63 14.02 -4.99
CA GLY A 63 42.94 12.61 -4.75
C GLY A 63 42.33 12.09 -3.45
N GLY A 64 42.29 12.94 -2.41
CA GLY A 64 41.51 12.76 -1.18
C GLY A 64 40.07 13.24 -1.35
N GLN A 65 39.48 13.84 -0.31
CA GLN A 65 38.12 14.39 -0.46
C GLN A 65 38.14 15.72 -1.22
N GLY A 66 37.12 16.00 -2.03
CA GLY A 66 36.95 17.35 -2.57
C GLY A 66 36.78 18.36 -1.43
N LEU A 67 35.88 18.03 -0.49
CA LEU A 67 35.65 18.75 0.76
C LEU A 67 35.70 17.77 1.95
N ASP A 68 36.62 17.97 2.89
CA ASP A 68 36.70 17.23 4.17
C ASP A 68 36.28 18.12 5.34
N PHE A 69 34.99 18.07 5.70
CA PHE A 69 34.44 18.77 6.84
C PHE A 69 33.99 17.84 7.96
N ASP A 70 34.39 16.56 7.95
CA ASP A 70 33.99 15.56 8.94
C ASP A 70 34.27 16.02 10.38
N LYS A 71 35.41 16.69 10.60
CA LYS A 71 35.80 17.18 11.93
C LYS A 71 35.03 18.40 12.39
N ALA A 72 34.29 19.10 11.53
CA ALA A 72 33.49 20.28 11.88
C ALA A 72 32.19 19.85 12.58
N ASN A 73 32.31 19.26 13.78
CA ASN A 73 31.25 18.53 14.48
C ASN A 73 30.76 19.22 15.76
N ALA A 74 30.93 20.54 15.89
CA ALA A 74 30.24 21.28 16.93
C ALA A 74 28.77 21.53 16.55
N THR A 75 27.85 21.42 17.50
CA THR A 75 26.44 21.81 17.31
C THR A 75 26.25 23.27 16.87
N SER A 76 27.23 24.12 17.17
CA SER A 76 27.27 25.55 16.78
C SER A 76 27.97 25.82 15.45
N ALA A 77 28.49 24.79 14.77
CA ALA A 77 29.08 24.95 13.44
C ALA A 77 27.99 25.28 12.41
N SER A 78 28.32 26.14 11.45
CA SER A 78 27.46 26.47 10.32
C SER A 78 28.25 26.34 9.02
N VAL A 79 27.76 25.52 8.09
CA VAL A 79 28.40 25.26 6.80
C VAL A 79 27.40 25.51 5.69
N THR A 80 27.72 26.42 4.77
CA THR A 80 26.95 26.67 3.55
C THR A 80 27.85 26.42 2.35
N ILE A 81 27.39 25.55 1.43
CA ILE A 81 28.08 25.18 0.20
C ILE A 81 27.14 25.48 -0.97
N ASP A 82 27.59 26.28 -1.93
CA ASP A 82 26.92 26.54 -3.20
C ASP A 82 27.84 26.09 -4.33
N ASN A 83 27.52 24.96 -4.96
CA ASN A 83 28.29 24.38 -6.05
C ASN A 83 27.54 24.54 -7.38
N SER A 84 28.04 25.37 -8.27
CA SER A 84 27.65 25.43 -9.70
C SER A 84 28.73 24.89 -10.63
N GLY A 85 29.90 24.52 -10.09
CA GLY A 85 31.01 23.94 -10.81
C GLY A 85 31.17 22.44 -10.53
N THR A 86 32.42 21.96 -10.51
CA THR A 86 32.74 20.55 -10.26
C THR A 86 33.42 20.37 -8.91
N ILE A 87 32.96 19.41 -8.13
CA ILE A 87 33.65 18.82 -6.99
C ILE A 87 33.84 17.34 -7.30
N GLN A 88 35.09 16.90 -7.45
CA GLN A 88 35.42 15.53 -7.80
C GLN A 88 36.47 14.96 -6.86
N SER A 89 36.25 13.72 -6.42
CA SER A 89 37.28 12.91 -5.77
C SER A 89 37.66 11.71 -6.64
N SER A 90 38.97 11.47 -6.79
CA SER A 90 39.50 10.32 -7.52
C SER A 90 39.95 9.18 -6.61
N GLY A 91 39.90 9.32 -5.28
CA GLY A 91 40.41 8.30 -4.35
C GLY A 91 39.64 8.18 -3.02
N SER A 92 38.64 9.02 -2.82
CA SER A 92 37.83 9.05 -1.60
C SER A 92 36.39 9.50 -1.89
N ASP A 93 35.64 9.86 -0.84
CA ASP A 93 34.32 10.47 -0.98
C ASP A 93 34.47 11.92 -1.50
N ALA A 94 33.55 12.42 -2.30
CA ALA A 94 33.70 13.79 -2.85
C ALA A 94 33.49 14.86 -1.77
N VAL A 95 32.47 14.71 -0.93
CA VAL A 95 32.16 15.62 0.18
C VAL A 95 31.93 14.82 1.46
N ARG A 96 32.71 15.12 2.50
CA ARG A 96 32.47 14.64 3.87
C ARG A 96 31.95 15.78 4.74
N LEU A 97 30.84 15.52 5.40
CA LEU A 97 30.13 16.49 6.23
C LEU A 97 30.36 16.21 7.73
N GLY A 98 30.33 17.29 8.52
CA GLY A 98 30.44 17.27 9.98
C GLY A 98 29.08 17.32 10.67
N GLY A 99 28.97 18.11 11.74
CA GLY A 99 27.73 18.36 12.51
C GLY A 99 27.22 19.79 12.36
N GLY A 100 26.40 20.23 13.32
CA GLY A 100 25.87 21.60 13.35
C GLY A 100 24.77 21.85 12.32
N THR A 101 24.78 23.01 11.66
CA THR A 101 23.81 23.38 10.62
C THR A 101 24.47 23.41 9.26
N ILE A 102 24.02 22.56 8.34
CA ILE A 102 24.63 22.36 7.02
C ILE A 102 23.60 22.63 5.93
N SER A 103 23.95 23.48 4.97
CA SER A 103 23.20 23.71 3.74
C SER A 103 24.13 23.52 2.54
N LEU A 104 23.73 22.64 1.61
CA LEU A 104 24.45 22.37 0.37
C LEU A 104 23.47 22.54 -0.79
N THR A 105 23.76 23.47 -1.69
CA THR A 105 23.07 23.62 -2.98
C THR A 105 24.00 23.18 -4.10
N ASN A 106 23.53 22.28 -4.97
CA ASN A 106 24.24 21.78 -6.13
C ASN A 106 23.48 22.09 -7.42
N SER A 107 24.13 22.84 -8.31
CA SER A 107 23.71 23.10 -9.69
C SER A 107 24.74 22.68 -10.74
N GLY A 108 25.92 22.23 -10.28
CA GLY A 108 26.94 21.58 -11.10
C GLY A 108 27.07 20.10 -10.76
N THR A 109 28.30 19.60 -10.65
CA THR A 109 28.59 18.17 -10.45
C THR A 109 29.31 17.94 -9.12
N ILE A 110 28.85 16.96 -8.36
CA ILE A 110 29.56 16.34 -7.23
C ILE A 110 29.73 14.86 -7.56
N THR A 111 30.96 14.39 -7.76
CA THR A 111 31.18 13.03 -8.29
C THR A 111 32.42 12.34 -7.73
N THR A 112 32.37 11.01 -7.67
CA THR A 112 33.53 10.15 -7.40
C THR A 112 33.88 9.31 -8.63
N THR A 113 35.15 8.95 -8.78
CA THR A 113 35.61 8.13 -9.94
C THR A 113 36.31 6.84 -9.58
N SER A 114 36.60 6.62 -8.29
CA SER A 114 37.15 5.35 -7.80
C SER A 114 36.03 4.50 -7.24
N ASP A 115 36.09 3.19 -7.42
CA ASP A 115 35.09 2.23 -6.94
C ASP A 115 34.84 2.34 -5.42
N GLY A 116 33.58 2.13 -5.01
CA GLY A 116 33.20 2.06 -3.59
C GLY A 116 33.23 3.43 -2.87
N LYS A 117 33.03 4.54 -3.59
CA LYS A 117 33.13 5.91 -3.03
C LYS A 117 31.82 6.68 -3.17
N ARG A 118 31.45 7.38 -2.09
CA ARG A 118 30.22 8.18 -2.05
C ARG A 118 30.43 9.59 -2.56
N ALA A 119 29.42 10.17 -3.21
CA ALA A 119 29.48 11.59 -3.55
C ALA A 119 29.36 12.46 -2.29
N ILE A 120 28.38 12.20 -1.41
CA ILE A 120 28.23 12.91 -0.13
C ILE A 120 28.14 11.90 1.01
N LYS A 121 28.93 12.11 2.08
CA LYS A 121 29.00 11.20 3.23
C LYS A 121 29.05 11.92 4.59
N PHE A 122 28.45 11.34 5.62
CA PHE A 122 28.86 11.53 7.03
C PHE A 122 29.85 10.43 7.41
N ASP A 123 31.12 10.77 7.71
CA ASP A 123 32.16 9.74 7.91
C ASP A 123 32.01 9.00 9.24
N THR A 124 31.60 9.71 10.29
CA THR A 124 31.38 9.13 11.61
C THR A 124 29.91 9.21 12.02
N ALA A 125 29.39 8.07 12.49
CA ALA A 125 28.05 7.97 13.07
C ALA A 125 27.80 8.97 14.23
N ALA A 126 28.88 9.44 14.87
CA ALA A 126 28.83 10.44 15.94
C ALA A 126 28.48 11.85 15.43
N ASN A 127 28.70 12.18 14.16
CA ASN A 127 28.39 13.51 13.63
C ASN A 127 26.88 13.80 13.68
N VAL A 128 26.04 12.77 13.48
CA VAL A 128 24.58 12.89 13.58
C VAL A 128 24.12 13.31 14.98
N GLU A 129 24.86 12.98 16.04
CA GLU A 129 24.54 13.41 17.42
C GLU A 129 24.70 14.92 17.63
N THR A 130 25.53 15.56 16.79
CA THR A 130 25.78 16.99 16.84
C THR A 130 25.12 17.75 15.68
N LEU A 131 24.44 17.03 14.79
CA LEU A 131 23.69 17.61 13.68
C LEU A 131 22.43 18.30 14.24
N VAL A 132 22.24 19.55 13.84
CA VAL A 132 21.03 20.33 14.11
C VAL A 132 20.12 20.25 12.89
N SER A 133 20.67 20.56 11.71
CA SER A 133 19.97 20.38 10.45
C SER A 133 20.92 20.14 9.27
N LEU A 134 20.43 19.35 8.31
CA LEU A 134 21.06 19.14 7.01
C LEU A 134 20.05 19.44 5.92
N THR A 135 20.38 20.37 5.02
CA THR A 135 19.61 20.63 3.80
C THR A 135 20.49 20.41 2.59
N ILE A 136 20.13 19.47 1.74
CA ILE A 136 20.75 19.24 0.43
C ILE A 136 19.74 19.61 -0.64
N THR A 137 20.08 20.56 -1.50
CA THR A 137 19.27 20.96 -2.65
C THR A 137 20.04 20.67 -3.93
N ASN A 138 19.65 19.63 -4.66
CA ASN A 138 20.18 19.34 -5.98
C ASN A 138 19.22 19.94 -7.02
N THR A 139 19.64 21.01 -7.69
CA THR A 139 18.81 21.73 -8.67
C THR A 139 18.66 20.93 -9.97
N ALA A 140 17.83 21.40 -10.90
CA ALA A 140 17.53 20.68 -12.14
C ALA A 140 18.74 20.38 -13.04
N THR A 141 19.84 21.15 -12.91
CA THR A 141 21.10 20.90 -13.62
C THR A 141 22.13 20.16 -12.77
N GLY A 142 21.82 19.93 -11.50
CA GLY A 142 22.73 19.34 -10.53
C GLY A 142 22.85 17.83 -10.70
N GLU A 143 24.08 17.35 -10.58
CA GLU A 143 24.44 15.93 -10.55
C GLU A 143 25.18 15.61 -9.26
N ILE A 144 24.70 14.60 -8.53
CA ILE A 144 25.36 13.98 -7.39
C ILE A 144 25.51 12.50 -7.74
N SER A 145 26.73 12.06 -8.04
CA SER A 145 27.00 10.71 -8.55
C SER A 145 28.11 10.01 -7.76
N GLY A 146 27.74 8.99 -7.00
CA GLY A 146 28.68 8.07 -6.35
C GLY A 146 28.93 6.82 -7.19
N THR A 147 30.13 6.25 -7.10
CA THR A 147 30.45 4.86 -7.51
C THR A 147 30.08 3.83 -6.43
N ASP A 148 29.43 4.29 -5.38
CA ASP A 148 28.76 3.59 -4.30
C ASP A 148 27.56 4.50 -4.03
N ASP A 149 27.25 4.85 -2.79
CA ASP A 149 26.11 5.73 -2.54
C ASP A 149 26.24 7.13 -3.16
N GLY A 150 25.17 7.64 -3.77
CA GLY A 150 25.07 9.05 -4.13
C GLY A 150 25.14 9.93 -2.88
N ILE A 151 24.31 9.61 -1.87
CA ILE A 151 24.31 10.26 -0.56
C ILE A 151 24.24 9.19 0.53
N LYS A 152 25.20 9.16 1.45
CA LYS A 152 25.18 8.30 2.66
C LYS A 152 25.20 9.13 3.93
N ILE A 153 24.14 9.05 4.72
CA ILE A 153 24.09 9.65 6.07
C ILE A 153 23.93 8.54 7.10
N ALA A 154 24.99 8.31 7.89
CA ALA A 154 25.02 7.24 8.87
C ALA A 154 24.86 7.76 10.31
N GLY A 155 24.02 7.09 11.10
CA GLY A 155 23.86 7.33 12.53
C GLY A 155 24.27 6.12 13.37
N ALA A 156 24.48 6.30 14.67
CA ALA A 156 24.69 5.17 15.55
C ALA A 156 23.35 4.49 15.85
N GLY A 157 23.32 3.17 15.99
CA GLY A 157 22.07 2.45 16.35
C GLY A 157 21.47 2.88 17.70
N SER A 158 22.26 3.52 18.56
CA SER A 158 21.83 4.10 19.84
C SER A 158 21.55 5.61 19.75
N SER A 159 21.43 6.17 18.56
CA SER A 159 21.29 7.61 18.35
C SER A 159 20.01 8.15 18.99
N THR A 160 20.13 9.33 19.61
CA THR A 160 18.98 10.09 20.13
C THR A 160 18.80 11.42 19.41
N SER A 161 19.44 11.56 18.25
CA SER A 161 19.41 12.79 17.48
C SER A 161 17.99 13.16 17.08
N ALA A 162 17.68 14.45 17.19
CA ALA A 162 16.45 15.06 16.72
C ALA A 162 16.71 15.99 15.52
N ALA A 163 17.79 15.72 14.78
CA ALA A 163 18.16 16.51 13.62
C ALA A 163 17.06 16.53 12.55
N VAL A 164 16.94 17.67 11.88
CA VAL A 164 16.08 17.84 10.71
C VAL A 164 16.91 17.64 9.45
N ILE A 165 16.57 16.62 8.66
CA ILE A 165 17.27 16.28 7.42
C ILE A 165 16.30 16.48 6.25
N THR A 166 16.69 17.31 5.29
CA THR A 166 15.91 17.59 4.09
C THR A 166 16.77 17.41 2.85
N ILE A 167 16.32 16.57 1.93
CA ILE A 167 16.93 16.37 0.62
C ILE A 167 15.89 16.77 -0.43
N ASP A 168 16.20 17.78 -1.24
CA ASP A 168 15.35 18.29 -2.32
C ASP A 168 16.07 18.11 -3.65
N ASN A 169 15.60 17.20 -4.48
CA ASN A 169 16.21 16.82 -5.75
C ASN A 169 15.33 17.21 -6.93
N ALA A 170 15.84 18.05 -7.82
CA ALA A 170 15.30 18.30 -9.15
C ALA A 170 16.22 17.82 -10.27
N GLY A 171 17.45 17.41 -9.96
CA GLY A 171 18.43 16.91 -10.91
C GLY A 171 18.65 15.40 -10.78
N LEU A 172 19.89 14.96 -10.95
CA LEU A 172 20.28 13.56 -10.79
C LEU A 172 20.97 13.32 -9.45
N ILE A 173 20.45 12.36 -8.68
CA ILE A 173 21.18 11.71 -7.59
C ILE A 173 21.31 10.23 -7.97
N THR A 174 22.54 9.72 -8.08
CA THR A 174 22.73 8.33 -8.50
C THR A 174 23.89 7.64 -7.80
N SER A 175 23.70 6.34 -7.59
CA SER A 175 24.78 5.35 -7.50
C SER A 175 25.01 4.73 -8.87
N THR A 176 26.26 4.47 -9.22
CA THR A 176 26.64 3.82 -10.49
C THR A 176 27.19 2.40 -10.33
N ASP A 177 27.46 1.96 -9.09
CA ASP A 177 27.96 0.62 -8.77
C ASP A 177 27.75 0.31 -7.28
N GLY A 178 27.15 -0.82 -6.93
CA GLY A 178 27.02 -1.41 -5.59
C GLY A 178 26.25 -0.63 -4.51
N GLY A 179 26.05 0.68 -4.60
CA GLY A 179 25.46 1.52 -3.56
C GLY A 179 24.06 2.06 -3.88
N GLN A 180 23.45 2.77 -2.94
CA GLN A 180 22.11 3.36 -3.16
C GLN A 180 22.18 4.78 -3.74
N GLY A 181 21.11 5.24 -4.39
CA GLY A 181 21.01 6.66 -4.74
C GLY A 181 21.08 7.54 -3.48
N ILE A 182 20.27 7.17 -2.48
CA ILE A 182 20.27 7.75 -1.14
C ILE A 182 20.24 6.62 -0.10
N ASP A 183 21.23 6.58 0.79
CA ASP A 183 21.30 5.66 1.91
C ASP A 183 21.22 6.41 3.25
N LEU A 184 20.11 6.18 3.95
CA LEU A 184 19.80 6.66 5.29
C LEU A 184 19.47 5.51 6.26
N GLY A 185 19.74 4.25 5.90
CA GLY A 185 19.27 3.08 6.65
C GLY A 185 19.80 3.01 8.10
N ASP A 186 20.96 3.60 8.36
CA ASP A 186 21.55 3.65 9.71
C ASP A 186 20.87 4.70 10.62
N LEU A 187 19.97 5.52 10.09
CA LEU A 187 19.23 6.54 10.84
C LEU A 187 18.00 5.92 11.51
N VAL A 188 18.21 5.24 12.64
CA VAL A 188 17.17 4.50 13.37
C VAL A 188 16.51 5.27 14.52
N SER A 189 16.87 6.53 14.74
CA SER A 189 16.30 7.32 15.85
C SER A 189 14.91 7.84 15.50
N THR A 190 13.90 7.51 16.31
CA THR A 190 12.52 8.00 16.14
C THR A 190 12.37 9.51 16.32
N SER A 191 13.38 10.20 16.87
CA SER A 191 13.36 11.66 17.07
C SER A 191 13.80 12.43 15.83
N LEU A 192 14.37 11.76 14.82
CA LEU A 192 14.75 12.38 13.56
C LEU A 192 13.52 12.80 12.76
N ALA A 193 13.65 13.91 12.05
CA ALA A 193 12.68 14.35 11.05
C ALA A 193 13.38 14.34 9.68
N ILE A 194 13.05 13.35 8.86
CA ILE A 194 13.69 13.15 7.54
C ILE A 194 12.64 13.40 6.46
N THR A 195 12.96 14.29 5.52
CA THR A 195 12.12 14.54 4.33
C THR A 195 12.95 14.46 3.07
N ILE A 196 12.53 13.61 2.14
CA ILE A 196 13.08 13.53 0.78
C ILE A 196 12.01 14.05 -0.17
N THR A 197 12.33 15.07 -0.97
CA THR A 197 11.48 15.56 -2.05
C THR A 197 12.21 15.35 -3.37
N ASN A 198 11.69 14.45 -4.21
CA ASN A 198 12.12 14.30 -5.59
C ASN A 198 11.14 15.07 -6.49
N ARG A 199 11.56 16.20 -7.04
CA ARG A 199 10.77 17.07 -7.92
C ARG A 199 10.52 16.40 -9.27
N GLU A 200 9.63 17.00 -10.07
CA GLU A 200 9.19 16.46 -11.36
C GLU A 200 10.34 16.11 -12.33
N THR A 201 11.39 16.94 -12.38
CA THR A 201 12.58 16.68 -13.20
C THR A 201 13.62 15.81 -12.52
N GLY A 202 13.42 15.49 -11.24
CA GLY A 202 14.36 14.78 -10.41
C GLY A 202 14.37 13.28 -10.70
N THR A 203 15.58 12.73 -10.78
CA THR A 203 15.83 11.30 -10.79
C THR A 203 16.69 10.93 -9.59
N ILE A 204 16.23 9.95 -8.81
CA ILE A 204 17.02 9.23 -7.81
C ILE A 204 17.17 7.80 -8.31
N SER A 205 18.40 7.33 -8.52
CA SER A 205 18.62 6.01 -9.08
C SER A 205 19.78 5.24 -8.46
N ALA A 206 19.72 3.92 -8.57
CA ALA A 206 20.82 3.02 -8.30
C ALA A 206 20.90 1.98 -9.42
N SER A 207 22.12 1.57 -9.77
CA SER A 207 22.40 0.58 -10.82
C SER A 207 22.10 -0.85 -10.38
N ASP A 208 22.31 -1.15 -9.12
CA ASP A 208 22.39 -2.51 -8.55
C ASP A 208 22.25 -2.47 -7.03
N ASN A 209 21.43 -1.55 -6.54
CA ASN A 209 21.00 -1.48 -5.16
C ASN A 209 19.68 -0.71 -5.08
N ASP A 210 19.12 -0.59 -3.87
CA ASP A 210 17.92 0.20 -3.64
C ASP A 210 18.14 1.65 -4.10
N ALA A 211 17.14 2.28 -4.73
CA ALA A 211 17.31 3.68 -5.12
C ALA A 211 17.33 4.58 -3.86
N ILE A 212 16.48 4.24 -2.88
CA ILE A 212 16.46 4.85 -1.56
C ILE A 212 16.42 3.74 -0.50
N MET A 213 17.45 3.67 0.35
CA MET A 213 17.38 3.02 1.65
C MET A 213 16.98 4.08 2.68
N ALA A 214 15.72 4.05 3.12
CA ALA A 214 15.15 5.06 3.99
C ALA A 214 15.51 4.81 5.47
N GLY A 215 15.70 5.89 6.22
CA GLY A 215 15.82 5.86 7.67
C GLY A 215 14.45 5.83 8.35
N MET A 216 14.45 5.64 9.66
CA MET A 216 13.22 5.66 10.47
C MET A 216 12.50 7.01 10.39
N ASN A 217 11.16 6.97 10.31
CA ASN A 217 10.30 8.14 10.19
C ASN A 217 10.56 9.02 8.96
N THR A 218 11.09 8.45 7.88
CA THR A 218 11.29 9.17 6.63
C THR A 218 9.96 9.45 5.93
N THR A 219 9.74 10.70 5.53
CA THR A 219 8.67 11.10 4.60
C THR A 219 9.25 11.36 3.21
N ILE A 220 8.73 10.69 2.20
CA ILE A 220 9.16 10.81 0.81
C ILE A 220 8.04 11.43 -0.02
N HIS A 221 8.36 12.49 -0.75
CA HIS A 221 7.51 13.12 -1.75
C HIS A 221 8.14 12.95 -3.13
N ASN A 222 7.56 12.09 -3.96
CA ASN A 222 8.02 11.83 -5.32
C ASN A 222 7.09 12.44 -6.36
N TYR A 223 7.61 13.40 -7.12
CA TYR A 223 7.00 13.98 -8.32
C TYR A 223 7.72 13.53 -9.60
N GLY A 224 8.93 12.98 -9.48
CA GLY A 224 9.78 12.55 -10.59
C GLY A 224 9.97 11.03 -10.63
N GLN A 225 11.22 10.60 -10.82
CA GLN A 225 11.58 9.19 -10.95
C GLN A 225 12.44 8.70 -9.78
N ILE A 226 12.04 7.60 -9.16
CA ILE A 226 12.84 6.82 -8.22
C ILE A 226 13.00 5.41 -8.80
N ILE A 227 14.22 5.05 -9.19
CA ILE A 227 14.45 3.83 -10.00
C ILE A 227 15.61 3.03 -9.44
N ALA A 228 15.32 1.85 -8.91
CA ALA A 228 16.33 0.84 -8.66
C ALA A 228 16.45 -0.07 -9.87
N ASN A 229 17.65 -0.17 -10.40
CA ASN A 229 17.98 -1.12 -11.44
C ASN A 229 18.80 -2.26 -10.84
N TYR A 230 19.05 -3.24 -11.70
CA TYR A 230 20.04 -4.25 -11.43
C TYR A 230 20.90 -4.38 -12.69
N THR A 231 22.21 -4.21 -12.55
CA THR A 231 23.20 -4.43 -13.64
C THR A 231 23.86 -5.80 -13.51
N THR A 232 23.34 -6.65 -12.61
CA THR A 232 23.97 -7.92 -12.22
C THR A 232 24.25 -8.83 -13.41
N THR A 233 25.13 -9.80 -13.17
CA THR A 233 25.34 -10.94 -14.06
C THR A 233 24.17 -11.95 -14.05
N SER A 234 23.20 -11.87 -13.12
CA SER A 234 22.06 -12.79 -12.95
C SER A 234 20.83 -12.14 -12.29
N ALA A 235 19.67 -12.22 -12.95
CA ALA A 235 18.38 -11.73 -12.44
C ALA A 235 17.95 -12.39 -11.11
N ASP A 236 18.45 -13.59 -10.78
CA ASP A 236 18.11 -14.24 -9.50
C ASP A 236 18.61 -13.50 -8.26
N ASP A 237 19.63 -12.66 -8.41
CA ASP A 237 20.22 -11.91 -7.29
C ASP A 237 19.53 -10.54 -7.11
N GLN A 238 18.49 -10.23 -7.90
CA GLN A 238 17.80 -8.94 -7.81
C GLN A 238 16.98 -8.84 -6.53
N ASN A 239 17.40 -7.95 -5.63
CA ASN A 239 16.73 -7.65 -4.38
C ASN A 239 16.74 -6.14 -4.13
N PHE A 240 16.58 -5.37 -5.21
CA PHE A 240 16.73 -3.92 -5.19
C PHE A 240 15.41 -3.23 -5.45
N ASP A 241 14.98 -2.48 -4.44
CA ASP A 241 13.69 -1.86 -4.35
C ASP A 241 13.76 -0.38 -4.72
N GLY A 242 12.69 0.17 -5.28
CA GLY A 242 12.63 1.61 -5.53
C GLY A 242 12.81 2.39 -4.22
N VAL A 243 12.08 1.98 -3.18
CA VAL A 243 12.24 2.50 -1.81
C VAL A 243 12.23 1.33 -0.83
N LYS A 244 13.19 1.29 0.07
CA LYS A 244 13.25 0.30 1.13
C LYS A 244 13.26 0.92 2.53
N PHE A 245 12.49 0.33 3.42
CA PHE A 245 12.55 0.53 4.87
C PHE A 245 12.99 -0.80 5.51
N ASP A 246 14.08 -0.77 6.29
CA ASP A 246 14.63 -1.94 6.96
C ASP A 246 14.46 -1.84 8.48
N GLY A 247 13.28 -2.20 8.98
CA GLY A 247 12.95 -2.09 10.41
C GLY A 247 12.52 -0.68 10.83
N GLY A 248 11.99 0.11 9.90
CA GLY A 248 11.54 1.49 10.12
C GLY A 248 10.15 1.74 9.53
N SER A 249 9.34 2.55 10.21
CA SER A 249 8.11 3.10 9.64
C SER A 249 8.41 4.34 8.80
N GLY A 250 7.53 4.63 7.84
CA GLY A 250 7.68 5.78 6.97
C GLY A 250 6.44 6.07 6.14
N THR A 251 6.48 7.21 5.46
CA THR A 251 5.38 7.64 4.58
C THR A 251 5.90 7.98 3.20
N VAL A 252 5.26 7.44 2.17
CA VAL A 252 5.58 7.71 0.77
C VAL A 252 4.38 8.34 0.08
N TYR A 253 4.61 9.48 -0.55
CA TYR A 253 3.67 10.15 -1.45
C TYR A 253 4.24 10.08 -2.87
N ASN A 254 3.61 9.30 -3.74
CA ASN A 254 3.95 9.24 -5.15
C ASN A 254 2.89 10.01 -5.95
N TYR A 255 3.22 11.20 -6.41
CA TYR A 255 2.28 12.12 -7.02
C TYR A 255 1.94 11.75 -8.48
N GLU A 256 0.93 12.41 -9.05
CA GLU A 256 0.51 12.19 -10.44
C GLU A 256 1.69 12.39 -11.41
N GLY A 257 1.85 11.45 -12.35
CA GLY A 257 2.96 11.43 -13.31
C GLY A 257 4.29 10.90 -12.77
N ALA A 258 4.42 10.75 -11.44
CA ALA A 258 5.64 10.25 -10.81
C ALA A 258 5.75 8.72 -10.89
N VAL A 259 6.98 8.22 -10.90
CA VAL A 259 7.29 6.78 -10.99
C VAL A 259 8.19 6.37 -9.84
N ILE A 260 7.80 5.30 -9.14
CA ILE A 260 8.68 4.50 -8.28
C ILE A 260 8.74 3.11 -8.91
N SER A 261 9.93 2.66 -9.32
CA SER A 261 10.08 1.37 -9.97
C SER A 261 11.33 0.66 -9.48
N GLY A 262 11.15 -0.44 -8.76
CA GLY A 262 12.25 -1.27 -8.30
C GLY A 262 12.48 -2.47 -9.21
N SER A 263 13.72 -2.94 -9.27
CA SER A 263 14.02 -4.19 -9.96
C SER A 263 13.33 -5.37 -9.29
N TYR A 264 13.16 -5.33 -7.96
CA TYR A 264 12.42 -6.32 -7.21
C TYR A 264 11.05 -5.75 -6.78
N HIS A 265 10.94 -5.10 -5.63
CA HIS A 265 9.72 -4.42 -5.21
C HIS A 265 9.72 -2.93 -5.57
N GLY A 266 8.56 -2.35 -5.84
CA GLY A 266 8.46 -0.89 -5.95
C GLY A 266 8.81 -0.20 -4.63
N ILE A 267 8.15 -0.64 -3.55
CA ILE A 267 8.40 -0.24 -2.17
C ILE A 267 8.44 -1.50 -1.29
N LYS A 268 9.45 -1.62 -0.40
CA LYS A 268 9.57 -2.71 0.57
C LYS A 268 9.73 -2.21 2.00
N ALA A 269 8.97 -2.80 2.92
CA ALA A 269 9.22 -2.73 4.36
C ALA A 269 9.60 -4.13 4.88
N SER A 270 10.78 -4.27 5.49
CA SER A 270 11.39 -5.57 5.77
C SER A 270 11.29 -6.01 7.24
N GLY A 271 10.95 -5.10 8.16
CA GLY A 271 10.76 -5.41 9.58
C GLY A 271 9.42 -6.08 9.85
N SER A 272 9.42 -7.05 10.76
CA SER A 272 8.22 -7.80 11.18
C SER A 272 7.16 -6.95 11.88
N SER A 273 7.50 -5.72 12.26
CA SER A 273 6.63 -4.75 12.93
C SER A 273 6.55 -3.44 12.15
N ASP A 274 6.97 -3.45 10.88
CA ASP A 274 6.95 -2.24 10.06
C ASP A 274 5.50 -1.84 9.78
N ASP A 275 5.29 -0.52 9.76
CA ASP A 275 4.03 0.11 9.38
C ASP A 275 4.35 1.21 8.36
N ILE A 276 4.17 0.89 7.09
CA ILE A 276 4.36 1.83 5.99
C ILE A 276 3.04 2.44 5.56
N THR A 277 3.06 3.74 5.30
CA THR A 277 1.94 4.46 4.70
C THR A 277 2.29 4.90 3.28
N VAL A 278 1.52 4.45 2.28
CA VAL A 278 1.72 4.78 0.87
C VAL A 278 0.49 5.50 0.31
N ASN A 279 0.69 6.69 -0.23
CA ASN A 279 -0.31 7.46 -0.96
C ASN A 279 0.15 7.59 -2.41
N ASN A 280 -0.59 6.98 -3.34
CA ASN A 280 -0.18 6.88 -4.73
C ASN A 280 -1.20 7.54 -5.67
N TRP A 281 -0.76 8.53 -6.44
CA TRP A 281 -1.45 9.09 -7.61
C TRP A 281 -0.69 8.80 -8.92
N GLY A 282 0.56 8.35 -8.84
CA GLY A 282 1.41 8.00 -9.98
C GLY A 282 1.47 6.49 -10.23
N THR A 283 2.65 6.02 -10.64
CA THR A 283 2.94 4.59 -10.86
C THR A 283 3.93 4.07 -9.83
N ILE A 284 3.59 2.97 -9.18
CA ILE A 284 4.50 2.17 -8.35
C ILE A 284 4.59 0.77 -8.95
N GLU A 285 5.79 0.29 -9.25
CA GLU A 285 6.02 -0.98 -9.92
C GLU A 285 7.14 -1.80 -9.25
N GLY A 286 6.85 -3.06 -8.95
CA GLY A 286 7.85 -4.10 -8.69
C GLY A 286 8.04 -4.94 -9.95
N ARG A 287 9.28 -4.98 -10.49
CA ARG A 287 9.57 -5.65 -11.76
C ARG A 287 9.94 -7.13 -11.64
N ASN A 288 10.11 -7.63 -10.43
CA ASN A 288 10.24 -9.07 -10.14
C ASN A 288 9.62 -9.47 -8.79
N GLY A 289 8.85 -8.56 -8.23
CA GLY A 289 8.27 -8.67 -6.90
C GLY A 289 7.01 -7.82 -6.85
N SER A 290 6.54 -7.57 -5.63
CA SER A 290 5.34 -6.76 -5.42
C SER A 290 5.51 -5.27 -5.74
N GLY A 291 4.44 -4.59 -6.12
CA GLY A 291 4.42 -3.13 -6.23
C GLY A 291 4.70 -2.45 -4.88
N VAL A 292 3.94 -2.83 -3.85
CA VAL A 292 4.17 -2.43 -2.45
C VAL A 292 4.20 -3.68 -1.58
N ASN A 293 5.25 -3.85 -0.79
CA ASN A 293 5.44 -5.02 0.06
C ASN A 293 5.75 -4.62 1.52
N SER A 294 5.17 -5.33 2.49
CA SER A 294 5.51 -5.22 3.92
C SER A 294 5.53 -6.59 4.59
N ASN A 295 6.62 -6.90 5.31
CA ASN A 295 6.69 -8.07 6.20
C ASN A 295 5.86 -7.89 7.49
N GLY A 296 5.24 -6.72 7.68
CA GLY A 296 4.40 -6.37 8.81
C GLY A 296 3.05 -5.85 8.35
N THR A 297 2.62 -4.72 8.91
CA THR A 297 1.36 -4.07 8.51
C THR A 297 1.61 -3.02 7.44
N GLY A 298 0.52 -2.42 6.93
CA GLY A 298 0.66 -1.26 6.05
C GLY A 298 -0.67 -0.60 5.72
N THR A 299 -0.58 0.66 5.30
CA THR A 299 -1.70 1.47 4.84
C THR A 299 -1.44 1.96 3.42
N VAL A 300 -2.35 1.66 2.48
CA VAL A 300 -2.29 2.12 1.09
C VAL A 300 -3.53 2.92 0.74
N VAL A 301 -3.34 4.12 0.19
CA VAL A 301 -4.36 4.88 -0.53
C VAL A 301 -3.90 5.06 -1.97
N ASN A 302 -4.62 4.45 -2.91
CA ASN A 302 -4.22 4.42 -4.32
C ASN A 302 -5.26 5.10 -5.23
N TYR A 303 -4.88 6.18 -5.90
CA TYR A 303 -5.58 6.78 -7.03
C TYR A 303 -4.91 6.45 -8.36
N GLY A 304 -3.62 6.09 -8.34
CA GLY A 304 -2.81 5.76 -9.51
C GLY A 304 -2.78 4.26 -9.85
N THR A 305 -1.61 3.79 -10.29
CA THR A 305 -1.36 2.36 -10.55
C THR A 305 -0.32 1.83 -9.57
N ILE A 306 -0.63 0.70 -8.94
CA ILE A 306 0.33 -0.14 -8.22
C ILE A 306 0.36 -1.50 -8.92
N SER A 307 1.54 -1.99 -9.29
CA SER A 307 1.67 -3.29 -9.95
C SER A 307 2.90 -4.08 -9.52
N GLY A 308 2.74 -5.39 -9.42
CA GLY A 308 3.85 -6.33 -9.40
C GLY A 308 3.86 -7.21 -10.65
N THR A 309 5.05 -7.64 -11.03
CA THR A 309 5.26 -8.62 -12.10
C THR A 309 6.54 -9.44 -11.82
N PHE A 310 6.89 -10.33 -12.74
CA PHE A 310 8.11 -11.12 -12.69
C PHE A 310 9.08 -10.70 -13.81
N ASP A 311 10.38 -10.85 -13.53
CA ASP A 311 11.41 -10.71 -14.55
C ASP A 311 11.52 -12.03 -15.34
N PRO A 312 11.36 -12.02 -16.67
CA PRO A 312 11.53 -13.22 -17.49
C PRO A 312 12.91 -13.87 -17.37
N ALA A 313 13.94 -13.12 -17.00
CA ALA A 313 15.30 -13.61 -16.78
C ALA A 313 15.50 -14.25 -15.40
N ALA A 314 14.71 -13.88 -14.38
CA ALA A 314 14.78 -14.48 -13.05
C ALA A 314 14.16 -15.88 -13.05
N SER A 315 14.65 -16.77 -12.18
CA SER A 315 14.05 -18.09 -11.93
C SER A 315 12.78 -17.99 -11.09
N PHE A 316 12.63 -16.91 -10.33
CA PHE A 316 11.56 -16.66 -9.39
C PHE A 316 11.10 -15.19 -9.41
N GLY A 317 9.78 -14.97 -9.26
CA GLY A 317 9.17 -13.68 -8.93
C GLY A 317 7.71 -13.87 -8.50
N ASP A 318 7.28 -13.20 -7.42
CA ASP A 318 5.89 -13.29 -6.91
C ASP A 318 4.92 -12.48 -7.79
N GLY A 319 5.25 -11.23 -8.09
CA GLY A 319 4.51 -10.34 -8.96
C GLY A 319 3.18 -9.85 -8.38
N ASP A 320 3.09 -9.65 -7.08
CA ASP A 320 1.86 -9.16 -6.44
C ASP A 320 1.65 -7.65 -6.60
N GLY A 321 0.41 -7.17 -6.70
CA GLY A 321 0.18 -5.71 -6.66
C GLY A 321 0.62 -5.12 -5.31
N VAL A 322 0.00 -5.61 -4.24
CA VAL A 322 0.31 -5.30 -2.85
C VAL A 322 0.45 -6.60 -2.07
N ASP A 323 1.48 -6.72 -1.24
CA ASP A 323 1.73 -7.90 -0.40
C ASP A 323 2.05 -7.49 1.04
N PHE A 324 1.14 -7.81 1.98
CA PHE A 324 1.29 -7.52 3.40
C PHE A 324 1.18 -8.81 4.23
N ASP A 325 2.26 -9.21 4.88
CA ASP A 325 2.26 -10.38 5.77
C ASP A 325 1.34 -10.21 6.98
N GLY A 326 1.07 -8.96 7.37
CA GLY A 326 0.21 -8.59 8.49
C GLY A 326 -1.17 -8.05 8.09
N VAL A 327 -1.93 -7.65 9.11
CA VAL A 327 -3.20 -6.96 8.95
C VAL A 327 -2.97 -5.57 8.35
N GLY A 328 -3.66 -5.23 7.26
CA GLY A 328 -3.47 -3.97 6.54
C GLY A 328 -4.75 -3.17 6.30
N THR A 329 -4.57 -1.96 5.77
CA THR A 329 -5.66 -1.08 5.32
C THR A 329 -5.39 -0.59 3.91
N ILE A 330 -6.29 -0.91 2.98
CA ILE A 330 -6.16 -0.53 1.57
C ILE A 330 -7.42 0.20 1.10
N THR A 331 -7.24 1.41 0.58
CA THR A 331 -8.29 2.14 -0.14
C THR A 331 -7.82 2.36 -1.58
N ASN A 332 -8.50 1.72 -2.52
CA ASN A 332 -8.18 1.79 -3.94
C ASN A 332 -9.26 2.55 -4.71
N TYR A 333 -8.89 3.66 -5.33
CA TYR A 333 -9.65 4.41 -6.33
C TYR A 333 -9.09 4.21 -7.75
N GLY A 334 -7.82 3.81 -7.86
CA GLY A 334 -7.12 3.53 -9.10
C GLY A 334 -7.06 2.04 -9.45
N SER A 335 -5.88 1.57 -9.86
CA SER A 335 -5.61 0.17 -10.22
C SER A 335 -4.55 -0.46 -9.32
N ILE A 336 -4.86 -1.65 -8.79
CA ILE A 336 -3.89 -2.54 -8.13
C ILE A 336 -3.83 -3.84 -8.94
N LEU A 337 -2.66 -4.20 -9.42
CA LEU A 337 -2.48 -5.23 -10.45
C LEU A 337 -1.39 -6.25 -10.07
N GLY A 338 -1.76 -7.53 -9.99
CA GLY A 338 -0.80 -8.64 -10.04
C GLY A 338 -0.70 -9.11 -11.48
N LEU A 339 0.44 -8.90 -12.14
CA LEU A 339 0.57 -9.11 -13.59
C LEU A 339 1.13 -10.49 -13.97
N GLY A 340 1.49 -11.30 -12.99
CA GLY A 340 2.00 -12.67 -13.19
C GLY A 340 3.14 -12.99 -12.25
N SER A 341 3.33 -14.27 -11.98
CA SER A 341 4.39 -14.85 -11.17
C SER A 341 5.25 -15.81 -11.98
N LYS A 342 6.40 -16.21 -11.43
CA LYS A 342 7.26 -17.27 -11.99
C LYS A 342 7.94 -18.07 -10.90
N GLY A 343 8.08 -19.36 -11.13
CA GLY A 343 8.93 -20.23 -10.31
C GLY A 343 8.30 -20.68 -9.00
N ILE A 344 9.15 -21.28 -8.15
CA ILE A 344 8.82 -21.74 -6.79
C ILE A 344 9.74 -20.97 -5.86
N LYS A 345 9.16 -20.33 -4.84
CA LYS A 345 9.94 -19.60 -3.83
C LYS A 345 10.92 -20.56 -3.16
N PRO A 346 12.20 -20.18 -2.96
CA PRO A 346 13.17 -21.03 -2.28
C PRO A 346 12.66 -21.48 -0.90
N GLY A 347 12.61 -22.79 -0.68
CA GLY A 347 12.08 -23.38 0.56
C GLY A 347 10.62 -23.84 0.48
N GLU A 348 9.90 -23.46 -0.57
CA GLU A 348 8.53 -23.92 -0.84
C GLU A 348 8.49 -25.06 -1.87
N THR A 349 7.31 -25.65 -2.04
CA THR A 349 7.10 -26.80 -2.95
C THR A 349 6.08 -26.53 -4.05
N THR A 350 5.35 -25.42 -3.96
CA THR A 350 4.31 -25.03 -4.91
C THR A 350 4.75 -23.79 -5.69
N PRO A 351 4.37 -23.66 -6.98
CA PRO A 351 4.58 -22.43 -7.72
C PRO A 351 3.94 -21.24 -7.02
N SER A 352 4.59 -20.08 -7.11
CA SER A 352 3.99 -18.83 -6.64
C SER A 352 2.81 -18.45 -7.50
N THR A 353 1.84 -17.82 -6.86
CA THR A 353 0.73 -17.13 -7.51
C THR A 353 1.03 -15.64 -7.58
N SER A 354 0.30 -14.92 -8.44
CA SER A 354 0.35 -13.47 -8.53
C SER A 354 -1.04 -12.92 -8.24
N GLU A 355 -1.13 -12.33 -7.06
CA GLU A 355 -2.29 -11.70 -6.47
C GLU A 355 -2.31 -10.22 -6.84
N ALA A 356 -3.49 -9.62 -6.99
CA ALA A 356 -3.53 -8.16 -6.93
C ALA A 356 -3.21 -7.69 -5.50
N ILE A 357 -3.75 -8.37 -4.50
CA ILE A 357 -3.50 -8.11 -3.08
C ILE A 357 -3.30 -9.45 -2.37
N ALA A 358 -2.15 -9.66 -1.74
CA ALA A 358 -1.90 -10.65 -0.70
C ALA A 358 -1.89 -9.96 0.67
N ILE A 359 -2.65 -10.44 1.66
CA ILE A 359 -2.82 -9.73 2.94
C ILE A 359 -3.15 -10.63 4.15
N GLY A 360 -2.57 -10.34 5.31
CA GLY A 360 -2.86 -11.00 6.59
C GLY A 360 -4.25 -10.75 7.21
N GLY A 361 -5.13 -10.00 6.52
CA GLY A 361 -6.44 -9.54 7.03
C GLY A 361 -6.60 -8.02 7.05
N GLY A 362 -7.66 -7.51 7.69
CA GLY A 362 -7.88 -6.06 7.85
C GLY A 362 -8.95 -5.50 6.93
N THR A 363 -8.70 -4.33 6.32
CA THR A 363 -9.75 -3.61 5.56
C THR A 363 -9.33 -3.27 4.15
N ILE A 364 -10.24 -3.52 3.19
CA ILE A 364 -10.06 -3.17 1.79
C ILE A 364 -11.31 -2.44 1.29
N THR A 365 -11.14 -1.25 0.72
CA THR A 365 -12.18 -0.52 0.02
C THR A 365 -11.77 -0.33 -1.44
N ASN A 366 -12.54 -0.87 -2.38
CA ASN A 366 -12.30 -0.75 -3.82
C ASN A 366 -13.33 0.18 -4.46
N GLY A 367 -12.98 1.45 -4.58
CA GLY A 367 -13.79 2.53 -5.11
C GLY A 367 -14.66 3.20 -4.06
N SER A 368 -15.60 4.01 -4.51
CA SER A 368 -16.65 4.61 -3.68
C SER A 368 -17.97 4.67 -4.43
N ALA A 369 -19.03 5.15 -3.75
CA ALA A 369 -20.31 5.39 -4.41
C ALA A 369 -20.19 6.31 -5.64
N SER A 370 -19.23 7.26 -5.64
CA SER A 370 -18.95 8.16 -6.76
C SER A 370 -17.84 7.69 -7.69
N GLU A 371 -16.98 6.76 -7.26
CA GLU A 371 -15.81 6.31 -8.02
C GLU A 371 -15.85 4.79 -8.20
N ARG A 372 -16.47 4.36 -9.31
CA ARG A 372 -16.77 2.94 -9.58
C ARG A 372 -15.83 2.28 -10.59
N THR A 373 -14.80 2.99 -11.03
CA THR A 373 -13.80 2.51 -12.01
C THR A 373 -12.59 1.86 -11.35
N ALA A 374 -12.52 1.86 -10.02
CA ALA A 374 -11.43 1.23 -9.27
C ALA A 374 -11.30 -0.26 -9.64
N LEU A 375 -10.06 -0.70 -9.85
CA LEU A 375 -9.74 -2.04 -10.31
C LEU A 375 -8.75 -2.72 -9.37
N ILE A 376 -9.10 -3.93 -8.94
CA ILE A 376 -8.21 -4.90 -8.32
C ILE A 376 -8.20 -6.12 -9.24
N SER A 377 -7.04 -6.47 -9.80
CA SER A 377 -6.92 -7.54 -10.79
C SER A 377 -5.62 -8.31 -10.63
N GLY A 378 -5.70 -9.58 -10.25
CA GLY A 378 -4.53 -10.46 -10.22
C GLY A 378 -4.52 -11.48 -11.35
N ALA A 379 -3.33 -11.88 -11.77
CA ALA A 379 -3.15 -12.95 -12.74
C ALA A 379 -3.72 -14.27 -12.22
N ASN A 380 -3.61 -14.53 -10.91
CA ASN A 380 -4.27 -15.63 -10.22
C ASN A 380 -5.47 -15.13 -9.44
N ASN A 381 -5.25 -14.50 -8.29
CA ASN A 381 -6.31 -14.05 -7.40
C ASN A 381 -6.47 -12.53 -7.40
N GLY A 382 -7.70 -12.03 -7.36
CA GLY A 382 -7.92 -10.60 -7.12
C GLY A 382 -7.42 -10.21 -5.73
N ILE A 383 -7.86 -10.96 -4.71
CA ILE A 383 -7.40 -10.83 -3.33
C ILE A 383 -7.15 -12.23 -2.78
N LEU A 384 -5.99 -12.47 -2.17
CA LEU A 384 -5.70 -13.61 -1.31
C LEU A 384 -5.47 -13.08 0.11
N ALA A 385 -6.18 -13.64 1.09
CA ALA A 385 -5.92 -13.38 2.48
C ALA A 385 -5.53 -14.68 3.19
N ASP A 386 -4.30 -14.72 3.71
CA ASP A 386 -3.71 -15.85 4.44
C ASP A 386 -2.60 -15.35 5.40
N ASP A 387 -1.74 -16.23 5.91
CA ASP A 387 -0.57 -15.87 6.73
C ASP A 387 0.75 -15.71 5.93
N SER A 388 0.66 -15.38 4.64
CA SER A 388 1.76 -15.41 3.66
C SER A 388 2.40 -16.79 3.46
N ASN A 389 1.75 -17.84 3.96
CA ASN A 389 2.19 -19.22 3.84
C ASN A 389 1.00 -20.19 3.74
N ARG A 390 -0.12 -19.73 3.16
CA ARG A 390 -1.35 -20.51 2.93
C ARG A 390 -2.00 -21.07 4.20
N GLY A 391 -1.72 -20.46 5.35
CA GLY A 391 -2.34 -20.71 6.64
C GLY A 391 -3.39 -19.66 6.98
N SER A 392 -3.77 -19.62 8.26
CA SER A 392 -4.89 -18.80 8.73
C SER A 392 -4.52 -17.32 8.81
N ILE A 393 -5.36 -16.43 8.27
CA ILE A 393 -5.21 -14.96 8.43
C ILE A 393 -4.92 -14.55 9.87
N LEU A 394 -4.29 -13.40 10.03
CA LEU A 394 -3.90 -12.83 11.34
C LEU A 394 -4.96 -11.89 11.92
N GLY A 395 -5.98 -11.53 11.14
CA GLY A 395 -7.13 -10.74 11.55
C GLY A 395 -8.28 -10.88 10.56
N ALA A 396 -9.51 -10.66 11.01
CA ALA A 396 -10.69 -10.71 10.13
C ALA A 396 -10.55 -9.74 8.94
N LEU A 397 -11.01 -10.18 7.77
CA LEU A 397 -11.00 -9.36 6.56
C LEU A 397 -12.37 -8.69 6.34
N THR A 398 -12.36 -7.40 6.07
CA THR A 398 -13.53 -6.64 5.60
C THR A 398 -13.25 -6.04 4.23
N VAL A 399 -14.05 -6.40 3.22
CA VAL A 399 -13.96 -5.87 1.86
C VAL A 399 -15.22 -5.10 1.50
N THR A 400 -15.09 -3.84 1.08
CA THR A 400 -16.17 -3.07 0.45
C THR A 400 -15.84 -2.80 -1.01
N ASN A 401 -16.61 -3.37 -1.93
CA ASN A 401 -16.34 -3.27 -3.36
C ASN A 401 -17.39 -2.41 -4.09
N TYR A 402 -16.98 -1.26 -4.61
CA TYR A 402 -17.75 -0.44 -5.55
C TYR A 402 -17.31 -0.63 -7.00
N GLY A 403 -16.02 -0.96 -7.21
CA GLY A 403 -15.40 -1.16 -8.51
C GLY A 403 -15.45 -2.61 -8.99
N THR A 404 -14.34 -3.05 -9.59
CA THR A 404 -14.14 -4.43 -10.06
C THR A 404 -13.03 -5.11 -9.28
N ILE A 405 -13.30 -6.31 -8.77
CA ILE A 405 -12.31 -7.23 -8.21
C ILE A 405 -12.31 -8.48 -9.09
N ARG A 406 -11.14 -8.90 -9.60
CA ARG A 406 -11.05 -10.11 -10.41
C ARG A 406 -9.76 -10.91 -10.23
N GLY A 407 -9.90 -12.23 -10.18
CA GLY A 407 -8.83 -13.18 -10.45
C GLY A 407 -8.96 -13.72 -11.87
N LEU A 408 -7.88 -13.69 -12.64
CA LEU A 408 -7.90 -14.13 -14.04
C LEU A 408 -7.70 -15.64 -14.20
N ASP A 409 -7.01 -16.28 -13.24
CA ASP A 409 -6.76 -17.72 -13.18
C ASP A 409 -6.79 -18.21 -11.73
N GLY A 410 -7.89 -17.92 -11.05
CA GLY A 410 -8.06 -18.16 -9.62
C GLY A 410 -9.35 -17.57 -9.08
N TYR A 411 -9.26 -17.03 -7.87
CA TYR A 411 -10.39 -16.48 -7.12
C TYR A 411 -10.53 -14.98 -7.35
N GLY A 412 -11.76 -14.47 -7.34
CA GLY A 412 -11.94 -13.02 -7.14
C GLY A 412 -11.40 -12.60 -5.78
N ILE A 413 -11.84 -13.30 -4.73
CA ILE A 413 -11.39 -13.16 -3.35
C ILE A 413 -11.27 -14.56 -2.74
N GLN A 414 -10.11 -14.89 -2.18
CA GLN A 414 -9.89 -16.10 -1.39
C GLN A 414 -9.44 -15.72 0.01
N ILE A 415 -10.13 -16.22 1.02
CA ILE A 415 -9.73 -16.09 2.43
C ILE A 415 -9.41 -17.49 2.93
N ILE A 416 -8.24 -17.64 3.56
CA ILE A 416 -7.78 -18.87 4.19
C ILE A 416 -7.69 -18.59 5.69
N ASN A 417 -8.60 -19.16 6.47
CA ASN A 417 -8.62 -19.00 7.91
C ASN A 417 -9.20 -20.22 8.63
N ASP A 418 -8.89 -20.34 9.91
CA ASP A 418 -9.64 -21.16 10.84
C ASP A 418 -10.92 -20.43 11.31
N ALA A 419 -11.77 -21.11 12.08
CA ALA A 419 -13.05 -20.58 12.54
C ALA A 419 -12.96 -19.42 13.55
N SER A 420 -11.76 -18.87 13.84
CA SER A 420 -11.58 -17.77 14.81
C SER A 420 -11.95 -16.39 14.26
N PHE A 421 -12.15 -16.26 12.95
CA PHE A 421 -12.44 -14.99 12.32
C PHE A 421 -13.78 -15.02 11.58
N SER A 422 -14.48 -13.89 11.65
CA SER A 422 -15.71 -13.62 10.92
C SER A 422 -15.42 -12.52 9.90
N ASN A 423 -15.44 -12.88 8.64
CA ASN A 423 -15.11 -12.02 7.52
C ASN A 423 -16.37 -11.32 6.99
N THR A 424 -16.18 -10.17 6.35
CA THR A 424 -17.29 -9.39 5.79
C THR A 424 -16.96 -8.91 4.39
N ILE A 425 -17.84 -9.21 3.44
CA ILE A 425 -17.75 -8.67 2.08
C ILE A 425 -19.03 -7.93 1.74
N VAL A 426 -18.93 -6.65 1.42
CA VAL A 426 -20.02 -5.82 0.93
C VAL A 426 -19.80 -5.52 -0.54
N ASN A 427 -20.61 -6.12 -1.41
CA ASN A 427 -20.46 -5.96 -2.85
C ASN A 427 -21.52 -4.99 -3.41
N TYR A 428 -21.07 -3.82 -3.84
CA TYR A 428 -21.82 -2.92 -4.72
C TYR A 428 -21.45 -3.11 -6.19
N GLY A 429 -20.25 -3.61 -6.48
CA GLY A 429 -19.65 -3.65 -7.82
C GLY A 429 -19.63 -5.03 -8.45
N VAL A 430 -18.53 -5.34 -9.13
CA VAL A 430 -18.31 -6.63 -9.80
C VAL A 430 -17.23 -7.42 -9.06
N ILE A 431 -17.51 -8.68 -8.76
CA ILE A 431 -16.49 -9.65 -8.30
C ILE A 431 -16.50 -10.85 -9.26
N SER A 432 -15.33 -11.26 -9.75
CA SER A 432 -15.23 -12.42 -10.65
C SER A 432 -13.99 -13.27 -10.40
N GLY A 433 -14.13 -14.58 -10.56
CA GLY A 433 -13.00 -15.52 -10.59
C GLY A 433 -13.31 -16.72 -11.46
N THR A 434 -12.28 -17.44 -11.89
CA THR A 434 -12.42 -18.65 -12.71
C THR A 434 -12.64 -19.90 -11.86
N THR A 435 -12.10 -19.94 -10.65
CA THR A 435 -12.36 -21.00 -9.65
C THR A 435 -13.63 -20.70 -8.88
N PHE A 436 -13.61 -19.62 -8.09
CA PHE A 436 -14.79 -19.02 -7.45
C PHE A 436 -14.66 -17.50 -7.51
N ALA A 437 -15.78 -16.79 -7.49
CA ALA A 437 -15.73 -15.35 -7.30
C ALA A 437 -15.28 -15.02 -5.88
N VAL A 438 -15.78 -15.76 -4.89
CA VAL A 438 -15.43 -15.57 -3.47
C VAL A 438 -15.39 -16.91 -2.75
N ALA A 439 -14.36 -17.12 -1.94
CA ALA A 439 -14.30 -18.13 -0.90
C ALA A 439 -14.06 -17.42 0.45
N MET A 440 -15.07 -17.42 1.33
CA MET A 440 -15.09 -16.57 2.55
C MET A 440 -14.22 -17.11 3.69
N GLY A 441 -13.93 -18.41 3.66
CA GLY A 441 -13.05 -19.05 4.64
C GLY A 441 -13.87 -19.74 5.72
N ASN A 442 -13.29 -20.13 6.84
CA ASN A 442 -14.07 -20.72 7.94
C ASN A 442 -14.56 -19.61 8.89
N GLY A 443 -15.49 -19.93 9.78
CA GLY A 443 -16.04 -19.00 10.77
C GLY A 443 -17.38 -18.45 10.33
N ASP A 444 -17.99 -17.59 11.16
CA ASP A 444 -19.34 -17.07 10.86
C ASP A 444 -19.21 -15.83 9.98
N ASP A 445 -19.32 -15.98 8.66
CA ASP A 445 -19.03 -14.93 7.69
C ASP A 445 -20.29 -14.17 7.21
N LEU A 446 -20.07 -12.97 6.67
CA LEU A 446 -21.12 -12.10 6.13
C LEU A 446 -20.83 -11.67 4.70
N PHE A 447 -21.66 -12.11 3.76
CA PHE A 447 -21.69 -11.56 2.40
C PHE A 447 -22.92 -10.66 2.23
N VAL A 448 -22.72 -9.38 1.90
CA VAL A 448 -23.78 -8.41 1.63
C VAL A 448 -23.92 -8.17 0.13
N TYR A 449 -25.06 -8.59 -0.42
CA TYR A 449 -25.47 -8.33 -1.79
C TYR A 449 -26.21 -6.98 -1.88
N GLN A 450 -25.72 -6.07 -2.72
CA GLN A 450 -26.41 -4.81 -3.02
C GLN A 450 -27.07 -4.89 -4.40
N ALA A 451 -28.23 -4.27 -4.58
CA ALA A 451 -28.88 -4.27 -5.88
C ALA A 451 -28.01 -3.56 -6.92
N GLY A 452 -27.88 -4.18 -8.10
CA GLY A 452 -26.99 -3.72 -9.16
C GLY A 452 -25.55 -4.25 -9.05
N SER A 453 -25.18 -4.95 -7.97
CA SER A 453 -23.93 -5.70 -7.90
C SER A 453 -23.98 -6.97 -8.77
N SER A 454 -22.81 -7.47 -9.16
CA SER A 454 -22.67 -8.68 -9.97
C SER A 454 -21.56 -9.57 -9.46
N VAL A 455 -21.78 -10.88 -9.60
CA VAL A 455 -20.80 -11.92 -9.30
C VAL A 455 -20.69 -12.82 -10.53
N THR A 456 -19.47 -13.14 -10.96
CA THR A 456 -19.22 -14.14 -12.00
C THR A 456 -18.32 -15.23 -11.44
N GLY A 457 -18.90 -16.40 -11.17
CA GLY A 457 -18.32 -17.46 -10.35
C GLY A 457 -19.20 -17.75 -9.13
N GLY A 458 -18.83 -18.74 -8.31
CA GLY A 458 -19.53 -19.01 -7.04
C GLY A 458 -19.03 -18.16 -5.88
N VAL A 459 -19.86 -18.03 -4.84
CA VAL A 459 -19.57 -17.43 -3.53
C VAL A 459 -19.85 -18.50 -2.49
N MET A 460 -18.82 -18.90 -1.76
CA MET A 460 -18.88 -19.95 -0.73
C MET A 460 -18.75 -19.33 0.65
N GLY A 461 -19.69 -19.61 1.56
CA GLY A 461 -19.51 -19.39 3.00
C GLY A 461 -18.43 -20.32 3.56
N GLN A 462 -18.56 -21.63 3.34
CA GLN A 462 -17.74 -22.74 3.86
C GLN A 462 -18.15 -23.17 5.29
N ASP A 463 -17.21 -23.49 6.18
CA ASP A 463 -17.56 -24.00 7.52
C ASP A 463 -17.91 -22.83 8.45
N GLY A 464 -19.13 -22.81 8.98
CA GLY A 464 -19.55 -21.75 9.90
C GLY A 464 -21.05 -21.63 9.96
N THR A 465 -21.54 -20.53 10.54
CA THR A 465 -22.90 -20.04 10.32
C THR A 465 -22.82 -18.77 9.48
N ASP A 466 -22.88 -18.96 8.16
CA ASP A 466 -22.68 -17.91 7.19
C ASP A 466 -23.98 -17.20 6.84
N THR A 467 -23.87 -15.89 6.65
CA THR A 467 -25.01 -15.02 6.33
C THR A 467 -24.87 -14.41 4.95
N LEU A 468 -25.83 -14.72 4.06
CA LEU A 468 -26.10 -13.91 2.88
C LEU A 468 -27.10 -12.82 3.27
N ARG A 469 -26.67 -11.57 3.28
CA ARG A 469 -27.53 -10.42 3.55
C ARG A 469 -27.88 -9.68 2.26
N LEU A 470 -29.17 -9.46 2.05
CA LEU A 470 -29.66 -8.49 1.08
C LEU A 470 -29.56 -7.07 1.68
N GLY A 471 -28.70 -6.25 1.09
CA GLY A 471 -28.18 -5.01 1.66
C GLY A 471 -29.14 -3.81 1.66
N GLU A 472 -28.59 -2.65 2.01
CA GLU A 472 -29.30 -1.37 2.10
C GLU A 472 -29.80 -0.83 0.74
N VAL A 473 -29.04 -1.08 -0.34
CA VAL A 473 -29.44 -0.75 -1.70
C VAL A 473 -30.40 -1.82 -2.17
N SER A 474 -31.66 -1.55 -1.86
CA SER A 474 -32.83 -2.39 -2.11
C SER A 474 -33.08 -2.66 -3.59
N GLY A 475 -33.61 -3.84 -3.92
CA GLY A 475 -33.96 -4.19 -5.29
C GLY A 475 -34.58 -5.57 -5.41
N THR A 476 -34.28 -6.25 -6.52
CA THR A 476 -34.72 -7.62 -6.79
C THR A 476 -33.57 -8.61 -6.57
N PHE A 477 -33.88 -9.79 -6.03
CA PHE A 477 -32.94 -10.90 -5.95
C PHE A 477 -33.58 -12.18 -6.52
N ASP A 478 -32.87 -12.86 -7.42
CA ASP A 478 -33.31 -14.14 -7.97
C ASP A 478 -32.84 -15.28 -7.07
N LEU A 479 -33.79 -15.96 -6.44
CA LEU A 479 -33.55 -17.10 -5.55
C LEU A 479 -32.91 -18.29 -6.25
N SER A 480 -32.98 -18.37 -7.59
CA SER A 480 -32.24 -19.41 -8.32
C SER A 480 -30.71 -19.32 -8.11
N LEU A 481 -30.24 -18.16 -7.63
CA LEU A 481 -28.84 -17.91 -7.31
C LEU A 481 -28.44 -18.39 -5.90
N LEU A 482 -29.35 -18.83 -5.04
CA LEU A 482 -29.05 -19.28 -3.67
C LEU A 482 -29.32 -20.78 -3.48
N GLY A 483 -28.36 -21.52 -2.92
CA GLY A 483 -28.46 -22.95 -2.57
C GLY A 483 -27.22 -23.75 -2.97
N ASP A 484 -27.15 -25.02 -2.58
CA ASP A 484 -25.99 -25.95 -2.65
C ASP A 484 -25.30 -26.11 -4.02
N SER A 485 -25.91 -25.63 -5.11
CA SER A 485 -25.32 -25.68 -6.46
C SER A 485 -25.56 -24.39 -7.25
N ALA A 486 -25.88 -23.31 -6.55
CA ALA A 486 -26.18 -22.01 -7.11
C ALA A 486 -24.97 -21.07 -7.09
N THR A 487 -25.17 -19.78 -7.32
CA THR A 487 -24.08 -18.80 -7.20
C THR A 487 -23.65 -18.61 -5.74
N TYR A 488 -24.59 -18.48 -4.82
CA TYR A 488 -24.38 -18.32 -3.39
C TYR A 488 -24.63 -19.67 -2.70
N GLN A 489 -23.56 -20.28 -2.21
CA GLN A 489 -23.51 -21.63 -1.67
C GLN A 489 -23.02 -21.59 -0.22
N ASP A 490 -23.36 -22.63 0.55
CA ASP A 490 -22.92 -22.80 1.94
C ASP A 490 -23.24 -21.56 2.79
N PHE A 491 -24.50 -21.13 2.74
CA PHE A 491 -25.04 -20.12 3.65
C PHE A 491 -26.13 -20.75 4.51
N GLU A 492 -26.12 -20.47 5.81
CA GLU A 492 -27.11 -20.96 6.77
C GLU A 492 -28.23 -19.93 7.01
N VAL A 493 -27.93 -18.66 6.73
CA VAL A 493 -28.84 -17.53 7.00
C VAL A 493 -29.00 -16.65 5.77
N LEU A 494 -30.26 -16.41 5.39
CA LEU A 494 -30.65 -15.34 4.48
C LEU A 494 -31.23 -14.19 5.32
N ASP A 495 -30.55 -13.05 5.34
CA ASP A 495 -30.97 -11.88 6.12
C ASP A 495 -31.28 -10.68 5.21
N LEU A 496 -32.09 -9.75 5.72
CA LEU A 496 -32.36 -8.47 5.07
C LEU A 496 -31.89 -7.33 5.97
N MET A 497 -31.15 -6.38 5.40
CA MET A 497 -30.70 -5.19 6.12
C MET A 497 -31.88 -4.40 6.69
N VAL A 498 -31.76 -3.90 7.92
CA VAL A 498 -32.80 -3.09 8.57
C VAL A 498 -33.17 -1.89 7.68
N GLY A 499 -34.47 -1.67 7.50
CA GLY A 499 -35.01 -0.59 6.66
C GLY A 499 -34.95 -0.85 5.14
N SER A 500 -34.40 -1.98 4.70
CA SER A 500 -34.39 -2.36 3.28
C SER A 500 -35.74 -2.90 2.81
N ALA A 501 -35.96 -2.90 1.49
CA ALA A 501 -37.15 -3.42 0.83
C ALA A 501 -36.77 -4.28 -0.39
N TRP A 502 -36.85 -5.60 -0.26
CA TRP A 502 -36.42 -6.55 -1.30
C TRP A 502 -37.59 -7.28 -1.93
N THR A 503 -37.50 -7.50 -3.24
CA THR A 503 -38.40 -8.39 -3.98
C THR A 503 -37.65 -9.66 -4.41
N LEU A 504 -38.16 -10.83 -4.04
CA LEU A 504 -37.61 -12.10 -4.47
C LEU A 504 -38.39 -12.66 -5.65
N SER A 505 -37.68 -13.24 -6.61
CA SER A 505 -38.24 -14.06 -7.69
C SER A 505 -37.54 -15.43 -7.71
N GLY A 506 -38.06 -16.36 -8.51
CA GLY A 506 -37.40 -17.65 -8.71
C GLY A 506 -37.57 -18.63 -7.56
N THR A 507 -36.85 -19.75 -7.62
CA THR A 507 -36.98 -20.86 -6.68
C THR A 507 -35.60 -21.27 -6.18
N SER A 508 -35.47 -21.45 -4.87
CA SER A 508 -34.25 -21.91 -4.20
C SER A 508 -34.46 -23.26 -3.51
N SER A 509 -33.38 -24.05 -3.39
CA SER A 509 -33.30 -25.22 -2.51
C SER A 509 -32.88 -24.89 -1.08
N PHE A 510 -32.60 -23.63 -0.77
CA PHE A 510 -32.15 -23.15 0.53
C PHE A 510 -33.06 -23.60 1.67
N THR A 511 -32.45 -24.23 2.66
CA THR A 511 -33.12 -24.76 3.86
C THR A 511 -32.78 -24.00 5.13
N GLY A 512 -31.81 -23.08 5.06
CA GLY A 512 -31.41 -22.22 6.16
C GLY A 512 -32.52 -21.27 6.61
N ALA A 513 -32.25 -20.51 7.67
CA ALA A 513 -33.22 -19.55 8.20
C ALA A 513 -33.30 -18.31 7.32
N THR A 514 -34.51 -17.78 7.11
CA THR A 514 -34.70 -16.45 6.50
C THR A 514 -35.16 -15.46 7.56
N THR A 515 -34.43 -14.38 7.77
CA THR A 515 -34.73 -13.35 8.77
C THR A 515 -35.13 -12.03 8.12
N VAL A 516 -36.30 -11.51 8.52
CA VAL A 516 -36.83 -10.21 8.08
C VAL A 516 -37.06 -9.35 9.32
N THR A 517 -36.01 -8.66 9.75
CA THR A 517 -36.04 -7.84 10.97
C THR A 517 -36.13 -6.36 10.62
N SER A 518 -37.28 -5.73 10.91
CA SER A 518 -37.55 -4.32 10.58
C SER A 518 -37.23 -3.97 9.11
N ALA A 519 -37.50 -4.90 8.20
CA ALA A 519 -37.28 -4.80 6.75
C ALA A 519 -38.52 -5.29 5.99
N SER A 520 -38.61 -4.98 4.70
CA SER A 520 -39.71 -5.42 3.83
C SER A 520 -39.24 -6.49 2.84
N LEU A 521 -39.90 -7.63 2.84
CA LEU A 521 -39.70 -8.74 1.91
C LEU A 521 -40.97 -8.94 1.07
N THR A 522 -40.87 -8.87 -0.25
CA THR A 522 -41.95 -9.18 -1.19
C THR A 522 -41.60 -10.42 -1.99
N LEU A 523 -42.49 -11.40 -2.03
CA LEU A 523 -42.37 -12.57 -2.92
C LEU A 523 -43.12 -12.30 -4.23
N ALA A 524 -42.42 -12.41 -5.36
CA ALA A 524 -42.98 -12.32 -6.71
C ALA A 524 -43.06 -13.74 -7.31
N ASP A 525 -44.03 -14.52 -6.84
CA ASP A 525 -44.17 -15.96 -7.11
C ASP A 525 -42.90 -16.76 -6.78
N ALA A 526 -42.14 -16.28 -5.81
CA ALA A 526 -40.88 -16.85 -5.35
C ALA A 526 -41.08 -18.06 -4.43
N SER A 527 -40.10 -18.97 -4.40
CA SER A 527 -40.14 -20.17 -3.57
C SER A 527 -38.88 -20.35 -2.70
N LEU A 528 -39.08 -20.24 -1.39
CA LEU A 528 -38.19 -20.61 -0.28
C LEU A 528 -38.79 -21.80 0.49
N ALA A 529 -39.27 -22.82 -0.22
CA ALA A 529 -40.06 -23.92 0.36
C ALA A 529 -39.33 -24.74 1.44
N GLY A 530 -37.99 -24.69 1.48
CA GLY A 530 -37.18 -25.32 2.53
C GLY A 530 -36.91 -24.43 3.75
N SER A 531 -37.15 -23.13 3.67
CA SER A 531 -36.71 -22.15 4.67
C SER A 531 -37.83 -21.70 5.61
N VAL A 532 -37.52 -21.62 6.90
CA VAL A 532 -38.40 -20.95 7.88
C VAL A 532 -38.16 -19.45 7.82
N VAL A 533 -39.21 -18.68 7.53
CA VAL A 533 -39.17 -17.22 7.45
C VAL A 533 -39.65 -16.62 8.77
N THR A 534 -38.75 -15.91 9.45
CA THR A 534 -39.05 -15.15 10.66
C THR A 534 -39.15 -13.67 10.34
N VAL A 535 -40.30 -13.07 10.64
CA VAL A 535 -40.58 -11.64 10.41
C VAL A 535 -40.77 -10.96 11.76
N SER A 536 -40.03 -9.92 12.08
CA SER A 536 -40.14 -9.26 13.40
C SER A 536 -39.65 -7.82 13.42
N GLY A 537 -40.12 -7.03 14.40
CA GLY A 537 -39.72 -5.65 14.58
C GLY A 537 -40.60 -4.64 13.84
N THR A 538 -40.47 -3.36 14.21
CA THR A 538 -41.30 -2.29 13.67
C THR A 538 -41.05 -2.10 12.18
N GLY A 539 -42.12 -2.09 11.39
CA GLY A 539 -42.04 -1.93 9.93
C GLY A 539 -41.62 -3.20 9.19
N ALA A 540 -41.49 -4.34 9.88
CA ALA A 540 -41.22 -5.61 9.22
C ALA A 540 -42.42 -6.09 8.42
N LEU A 541 -42.21 -6.41 7.15
CA LEU A 541 -43.25 -6.79 6.21
C LEU A 541 -42.85 -8.05 5.43
N LEU A 542 -43.76 -9.02 5.33
CA LEU A 542 -43.74 -10.07 4.32
C LEU A 542 -44.98 -9.91 3.43
N ALA A 543 -44.78 -9.66 2.14
CA ALA A 543 -45.83 -9.42 1.16
C ALA A 543 -45.69 -10.30 -0.09
N GLY A 544 -46.71 -10.27 -0.94
CA GLY A 544 -46.70 -10.95 -2.24
C GLY A 544 -47.11 -12.43 -2.20
N THR A 545 -46.90 -13.10 -3.32
CA THR A 545 -47.30 -14.50 -3.55
C THR A 545 -46.09 -15.39 -3.69
N GLY A 546 -46.19 -16.63 -3.22
CA GLY A 546 -45.05 -17.54 -3.22
C GLY A 546 -45.19 -18.70 -2.24
N THR A 547 -44.09 -19.43 -2.05
CA THR A 547 -44.00 -20.56 -1.12
C THR A 547 -42.85 -20.37 -0.14
N ILE A 548 -43.09 -20.63 1.14
CA ILE A 548 -42.07 -20.64 2.21
C ILE A 548 -42.18 -21.94 3.01
N GLY A 549 -41.09 -22.38 3.65
CA GLY A 549 -41.04 -23.60 4.45
C GLY A 549 -41.75 -23.50 5.80
N GLY A 550 -41.74 -22.33 6.42
CA GLY A 550 -42.46 -22.04 7.66
C GLY A 550 -42.60 -20.54 7.88
N LEU A 551 -43.57 -20.13 8.70
CA LEU A 551 -43.80 -18.72 9.03
C LEU A 551 -43.78 -18.50 10.54
N MET A 552 -42.91 -17.59 10.99
CA MET A 552 -42.87 -17.07 12.35
C MET A 552 -43.04 -15.55 12.34
N ALA A 553 -44.27 -15.07 12.54
CA ALA A 553 -44.58 -13.65 12.63
C ALA A 553 -44.45 -13.17 14.09
N GLY A 554 -43.34 -12.47 14.39
CA GLY A 554 -43.04 -11.87 15.69
C GLY A 554 -43.75 -10.53 15.93
N SER A 555 -43.53 -9.95 17.11
CA SER A 555 -44.07 -8.62 17.46
C SER A 555 -43.63 -7.56 16.43
N GLY A 556 -44.55 -6.70 16.00
CA GLY A 556 -44.32 -5.64 15.02
C GLY A 556 -44.39 -6.10 13.55
N ALA A 557 -44.43 -7.41 13.29
CA ALA A 557 -44.51 -7.96 11.94
C ALA A 557 -45.86 -7.71 11.27
N THR A 558 -45.83 -7.46 9.96
CA THR A 558 -47.00 -7.45 9.09
C THR A 558 -46.86 -8.51 8.01
N ILE A 559 -47.83 -9.41 7.90
CA ILE A 559 -47.92 -10.40 6.82
C ILE A 559 -49.06 -9.96 5.89
N ALA A 560 -48.78 -9.71 4.61
CA ALA A 560 -49.72 -9.09 3.68
C ALA A 560 -49.61 -9.64 2.25
N PRO A 561 -50.11 -10.87 1.97
CA PRO A 561 -49.93 -11.52 0.67
C PRO A 561 -50.43 -10.72 -0.54
N GLY A 562 -51.52 -9.96 -0.42
CA GLY A 562 -52.08 -9.17 -1.52
C GLY A 562 -51.51 -7.76 -1.69
N LEU A 563 -50.70 -7.28 -0.74
CA LEU A 563 -50.28 -5.87 -0.70
C LEU A 563 -49.40 -5.46 -1.90
N ALA A 564 -48.54 -6.35 -2.39
CA ALA A 564 -47.61 -6.03 -3.47
C ALA A 564 -48.30 -5.91 -4.85
N THR A 565 -49.37 -6.67 -5.08
CA THR A 565 -50.06 -6.73 -6.37
C THR A 565 -51.34 -5.89 -6.40
N ASN A 566 -51.78 -5.34 -5.26
CA ASN A 566 -53.12 -4.76 -5.04
C ASN A 566 -54.25 -5.71 -5.49
N ALA A 567 -53.97 -7.02 -5.49
CA ALA A 567 -54.87 -8.10 -5.88
C ALA A 567 -54.91 -9.14 -4.76
N ILE A 568 -55.84 -10.09 -4.87
CA ILE A 568 -55.92 -11.19 -3.91
C ILE A 568 -54.68 -12.09 -4.04
N GLY A 569 -53.89 -12.19 -2.97
CA GLY A 569 -52.67 -12.97 -2.89
C GLY A 569 -52.82 -14.24 -2.04
N THR A 570 -52.11 -15.30 -2.41
CA THR A 570 -51.94 -16.49 -1.57
C THR A 570 -50.46 -16.71 -1.23
N LEU A 571 -50.15 -16.76 0.07
CA LEU A 571 -48.87 -17.24 0.58
C LEU A 571 -49.00 -18.72 0.97
N SER A 572 -48.25 -19.58 0.30
CA SER A 572 -48.18 -21.01 0.64
C SER A 572 -47.11 -21.24 1.70
N VAL A 573 -47.46 -21.93 2.80
CA VAL A 573 -46.54 -22.25 3.89
C VAL A 573 -46.47 -23.77 4.01
N ALA A 574 -45.34 -24.36 3.62
CA ALA A 574 -45.16 -25.82 3.60
C ALA A 574 -45.11 -26.45 5.00
N GLY A 575 -44.95 -25.64 6.05
CA GLY A 575 -44.95 -26.02 7.45
C GLY A 575 -45.94 -25.21 8.29
N ALA A 576 -45.58 -24.96 9.55
CA ALA A 576 -46.40 -24.22 10.49
C ALA A 576 -46.40 -22.70 10.18
N ALA A 577 -47.52 -22.04 10.49
CA ALA A 577 -47.63 -20.59 10.47
C ALA A 577 -48.02 -20.09 11.86
N GLN A 578 -47.11 -19.36 12.51
CA GLN A 578 -47.26 -18.88 13.89
C GLN A 578 -47.29 -17.36 13.94
N PHE A 579 -48.20 -16.82 14.75
CA PHE A 579 -48.37 -15.38 14.97
C PHE A 579 -48.23 -15.08 16.46
N ALA A 580 -47.17 -14.35 16.82
CA ALA A 580 -46.98 -13.84 18.18
C ALA A 580 -47.89 -12.64 18.46
N SER A 581 -48.12 -12.35 19.73
CA SER A 581 -48.80 -11.11 20.14
C SER A 581 -48.10 -9.89 19.57
N GLY A 582 -48.87 -8.94 19.03
CA GLY A 582 -48.33 -7.73 18.38
C GLY A 582 -47.95 -7.90 16.91
N SER A 583 -48.16 -9.07 16.30
CA SER A 583 -48.11 -9.26 14.84
C SER A 583 -49.44 -8.91 14.16
N THR A 584 -49.41 -8.59 12.87
CA THR A 584 -50.57 -8.21 12.05
C THR A 584 -50.65 -9.08 10.79
N TYR A 585 -51.83 -9.63 10.51
CA TYR A 585 -52.17 -10.19 9.20
C TYR A 585 -53.05 -9.19 8.44
N ALA A 586 -52.50 -8.55 7.41
CA ALA A 586 -53.19 -7.57 6.60
C ALA A 586 -53.77 -8.23 5.35
N VAL A 587 -55.08 -8.05 5.14
CA VAL A 587 -55.85 -8.80 4.14
C VAL A 587 -56.55 -7.83 3.20
N THR A 588 -56.28 -7.99 1.90
CA THR A 588 -57.10 -7.39 0.83
C THR A 588 -58.38 -8.18 0.68
N VAL A 589 -59.53 -7.49 0.61
CA VAL A 589 -60.85 -8.11 0.44
C VAL A 589 -61.61 -7.40 -0.67
N THR A 590 -62.15 -8.17 -1.61
CA THR A 590 -63.02 -7.66 -2.68
C THR A 590 -64.48 -7.58 -2.24
N SER A 591 -65.30 -6.80 -2.94
CA SER A 591 -66.76 -6.74 -2.71
C SER A 591 -67.47 -8.09 -2.92
N ALA A 592 -66.86 -9.00 -3.67
CA ALA A 592 -67.34 -10.37 -3.87
C ALA A 592 -66.92 -11.34 -2.75
N GLY A 593 -66.17 -10.87 -1.74
CA GLY A 593 -65.73 -11.67 -0.60
C GLY A 593 -64.45 -12.48 -0.85
N ALA A 594 -63.83 -12.40 -2.02
CA ALA A 594 -62.48 -12.94 -2.21
C ALA A 594 -61.48 -12.16 -1.35
N SER A 595 -60.59 -12.88 -0.67
CA SER A 595 -59.63 -12.31 0.27
C SER A 595 -58.24 -12.94 0.15
N ASP A 596 -57.22 -12.24 0.62
CA ASP A 596 -55.88 -12.82 0.77
C ASP A 596 -55.92 -14.08 1.64
N ARG A 597 -54.98 -15.00 1.35
CA ARG A 597 -54.90 -16.30 2.01
C ARG A 597 -53.48 -16.62 2.44
N ILE A 598 -53.35 -17.15 3.66
CA ILE A 598 -52.20 -17.97 4.07
C ILE A 598 -52.65 -19.44 4.02
N ALA A 599 -51.98 -20.25 3.22
CA ALA A 599 -52.25 -21.67 3.04
C ALA A 599 -51.15 -22.50 3.70
N ALA A 600 -51.31 -22.79 4.99
CA ALA A 600 -50.37 -23.60 5.77
C ALA A 600 -50.70 -25.10 5.74
N SER A 601 -49.71 -25.96 5.59
CA SER A 601 -49.86 -27.42 5.65
C SER A 601 -49.40 -28.07 6.96
N GLY A 602 -48.67 -27.35 7.82
CA GLY A 602 -48.25 -27.82 9.15
C GLY A 602 -49.22 -27.42 10.28
N ALA A 603 -49.07 -28.08 11.43
CA ALA A 603 -49.82 -27.79 12.66
C ALA A 603 -49.08 -26.77 13.55
#